data_AF-A0A6A6YQ73-F1
#
_entry.id   AF-A0A6A6YQ73-F1
#
_cell.length_a   1.000
_cell.length_b   1.000
_cell.length_c   1.000
_cell.angle_alpha   90.00
_cell.angle_beta   90.00
_cell.angle_gamma   90.00
#
_symmetry.space_group_name_H-M   'P 1'
#
loop_
_entity.id
_entity.type
_entity.pdbx_description
1 polymer ?
#
loop_
_entity_poly.entity_id
_entity_poly.type
_entity_poly.pdbx_seq_one_letter_code
_entity_poly.pdbx_strand_id
1 'polypeptide(L)'
;MSGIRYDVSALEEEVRQRVEAALGDDHHIRINYCVEREGDENEPDGYYAFRISDQISIRVGTDHPGYQVPKCSCGGNVGGIACKHIFWLEDQLANEDPETFRSGLIPLTADGSKIKNQPPSKVIDDIGLEEIAERKDWVLQDDAEDPEEEMTEMLSVFEPSRALANEMKEVSGQGSPASHKSISPHSRIYKEFTNLITEYATEDIGMLYRIREIITPGFQAEVFFEKMSDRATESFREIDETLTRGATAIDSCDIPTIAERLKRLVKGIEEGYSERVSGSESPSKQAAIKAAAALIDILEGVVDRNQDMAWTRLGNDDEPIQARNIFAYLIGAPLDSSSHFVLDVLKDLPQDVVVEYQKSRLDSIRAKLIASNAPPAYMNLFRKIISQESKKRSNPEVGGSSAKKPMK
;
A
#
# COMPACT_ATOMS: atom_id res chain seq x y z
N MET A 1 20.22 -7.74 -25.52
CA MET A 1 20.77 -8.95 -26.17
C MET A 1 21.49 -9.81 -25.13
N SER A 2 21.16 -11.10 -25.05
CA SER A 2 21.72 -12.09 -24.11
C SER A 2 23.17 -12.51 -24.40
N GLY A 3 23.66 -12.22 -25.62
CA GLY A 3 24.99 -12.64 -26.09
C GLY A 3 25.09 -14.14 -26.43
N ILE A 4 23.96 -14.85 -26.41
CA ILE A 4 23.84 -16.27 -26.72
C ILE A 4 23.85 -16.50 -28.23
N ARG A 5 24.42 -17.62 -28.68
CA ARG A 5 24.47 -18.00 -30.10
C ARG A 5 23.59 -19.23 -30.35
N TYR A 6 22.62 -19.09 -31.25
CA TYR A 6 21.68 -20.15 -31.59
C TYR A 6 22.06 -20.85 -32.91
N ASP A 7 21.87 -22.16 -32.98
CA ASP A 7 21.93 -22.93 -34.23
C ASP A 7 20.56 -22.94 -34.90
N VAL A 8 20.46 -22.21 -36.01
CA VAL A 8 19.25 -22.13 -36.85
C VAL A 8 19.40 -22.87 -38.18
N SER A 9 20.50 -23.61 -38.38
CA SER A 9 20.83 -24.25 -39.66
C SER A 9 19.86 -25.36 -40.04
N ALA A 10 19.29 -26.05 -39.05
CA ALA A 10 18.30 -27.10 -39.23
C ALA A 10 16.85 -26.59 -39.37
N LEU A 11 16.63 -25.27 -39.23
CA LEU A 11 15.30 -24.68 -39.27
C LEU A 11 14.91 -24.25 -40.70
N GLU A 12 13.64 -24.44 -41.03
CA GLU A 12 13.05 -23.93 -42.26
C GLU A 12 13.09 -22.40 -42.33
N GLU A 13 13.04 -21.85 -43.54
CA GLU A 13 13.13 -20.41 -43.80
C GLU A 13 12.12 -19.60 -42.96
N GLU A 14 10.86 -20.05 -42.92
CA GLU A 14 9.80 -19.37 -42.16
C GLU A 14 10.11 -19.31 -40.66
N VAL A 15 10.62 -20.41 -40.10
CA VAL A 15 10.99 -20.49 -38.68
C VAL A 15 12.19 -19.58 -38.39
N ARG A 16 13.18 -19.57 -39.28
CA ARG A 16 14.38 -18.74 -39.14
C ARG A 16 14.04 -17.25 -39.11
N GLN A 17 13.12 -16.80 -39.97
CA GLN A 17 12.64 -15.41 -39.96
C GLN A 17 11.95 -15.05 -38.64
N ARG A 18 11.21 -15.98 -38.03
CA ARG A 18 10.59 -15.75 -36.71
C ARG A 18 11.60 -15.71 -35.58
N VAL A 19 12.66 -16.52 -35.64
CA VAL A 19 13.78 -16.49 -34.69
C VAL A 19 14.56 -15.19 -34.83
N GLU A 20 14.89 -14.78 -36.06
CA GLU A 20 15.56 -13.50 -36.33
C GLU A 20 14.71 -12.31 -35.84
N ALA A 21 13.39 -12.37 -36.07
CA ALA A 21 12.48 -11.38 -35.50
C ALA A 21 12.51 -11.41 -33.97
N ALA A 22 12.50 -12.57 -33.31
CA ALA A 22 12.55 -12.64 -31.85
C ALA A 22 13.85 -12.11 -31.23
N LEU A 23 14.99 -12.34 -31.89
CA LEU A 23 16.33 -12.08 -31.36
C LEU A 23 16.94 -10.73 -31.85
N GLY A 24 16.27 -10.03 -32.75
CA GLY A 24 16.71 -8.74 -33.28
C GLY A 24 16.52 -7.56 -32.31
N ASP A 25 17.21 -6.45 -32.59
CA ASP A 25 17.29 -5.28 -31.69
C ASP A 25 16.00 -4.45 -31.55
N ASP A 26 14.98 -4.67 -32.39
CA ASP A 26 13.81 -3.77 -32.54
C ASP A 26 12.53 -4.26 -31.83
N HIS A 27 12.64 -4.63 -30.54
CA HIS A 27 11.54 -5.28 -29.82
C HIS A 27 11.29 -4.67 -28.44
N HIS A 28 10.12 -4.05 -28.28
CA HIS A 28 9.57 -3.63 -27.00
C HIS A 28 8.83 -4.78 -26.29
N ILE A 29 9.35 -6.01 -26.36
CA ILE A 29 8.76 -7.14 -25.62
C ILE A 29 9.29 -7.09 -24.19
N ARG A 30 8.38 -6.90 -23.24
CA ARG A 30 8.64 -6.94 -21.79
C ARG A 30 7.61 -7.86 -21.13
N ILE A 31 8.06 -8.65 -20.16
CA ILE A 31 7.16 -9.39 -19.26
C ILE A 31 6.52 -8.41 -18.28
N ASN A 32 5.19 -8.41 -18.24
CA ASN A 32 4.41 -7.67 -17.28
C ASN A 32 4.35 -8.43 -15.94
N TYR A 33 4.02 -9.71 -15.99
CA TYR A 33 4.05 -10.61 -14.83
C TYR A 33 4.20 -12.07 -15.27
N CYS A 34 4.65 -12.90 -14.35
CA CYS A 34 4.69 -14.35 -14.46
C CYS A 34 3.98 -15.02 -13.28
N VAL A 35 3.45 -16.22 -13.50
CA VAL A 35 2.71 -16.96 -12.49
C VAL A 35 2.94 -18.46 -12.67
N GLU A 36 3.06 -19.16 -11.56
CA GLU A 36 2.95 -20.61 -11.50
C GLU A 36 1.50 -20.96 -11.18
N ARG A 37 0.90 -21.83 -12.00
CA ARG A 37 -0.47 -22.31 -11.77
C ARG A 37 -0.40 -23.77 -11.40
N GLU A 38 -0.87 -24.08 -10.20
CA GLU A 38 -1.10 -25.45 -9.79
C GLU A 38 -2.10 -26.14 -10.71
N GLY A 39 -1.95 -27.45 -10.87
CA GLY A 39 -2.80 -28.21 -11.77
C GLY A 39 -4.25 -28.30 -11.31
N ASP A 40 -5.19 -28.29 -12.25
CA ASP A 40 -6.62 -28.46 -12.01
C ASP A 40 -7.19 -29.69 -12.75
N GLU A 41 -8.52 -29.90 -12.67
CA GLU A 41 -9.18 -31.03 -13.34
C GLU A 41 -8.97 -31.04 -14.88
N ASN A 42 -8.66 -29.90 -15.50
CA ASN A 42 -8.41 -29.75 -16.92
C ASN A 42 -6.91 -29.74 -17.28
N GLU A 43 -6.05 -29.30 -16.37
CA GLU A 43 -4.60 -29.14 -16.54
C GLU A 43 -3.85 -29.73 -15.32
N PRO A 44 -3.83 -31.07 -15.13
CA PRO A 44 -3.46 -31.71 -13.86
C PRO A 44 -2.01 -31.54 -13.43
N ASP A 45 -1.10 -31.23 -14.36
CA ASP A 45 0.32 -31.09 -14.05
C ASP A 45 0.73 -29.63 -13.77
N GLY A 46 -0.18 -28.66 -13.95
CA GLY A 46 0.10 -27.23 -13.79
C GLY A 46 0.74 -26.59 -15.03
N TYR A 47 1.05 -25.30 -14.94
CA TYR A 47 1.80 -24.59 -15.98
C TYR A 47 2.39 -23.26 -15.47
N TYR A 48 3.44 -22.82 -16.15
CA TYR A 48 3.94 -21.46 -16.04
C TYR A 48 3.28 -20.56 -17.08
N ALA A 49 2.81 -19.39 -16.66
CA ALA A 49 2.29 -18.37 -17.56
C ALA A 49 3.09 -17.07 -17.46
N PHE A 50 3.36 -16.50 -18.63
CA PHE A 50 4.05 -15.23 -18.79
C PHE A 50 3.14 -14.29 -19.57
N ARG A 51 2.74 -13.18 -18.96
CA ARG A 51 2.05 -12.10 -19.65
C ARG A 51 3.09 -11.12 -20.15
N ILE A 52 3.13 -10.87 -21.45
CA ILE A 52 3.99 -9.86 -22.07
C ILE A 52 3.16 -8.67 -22.54
N SER A 53 3.86 -7.63 -23.00
CA SER A 53 3.24 -6.43 -23.61
C SER A 53 2.20 -6.81 -24.69
N ASP A 54 1.19 -5.95 -24.89
CA ASP A 54 0.05 -6.16 -25.79
C ASP A 54 -0.94 -7.28 -25.38
N GLN A 55 -1.05 -7.59 -24.08
CA GLN A 55 -1.98 -8.60 -23.54
C GLN A 55 -1.75 -10.02 -24.09
N ILE A 56 -0.52 -10.30 -24.52
CA ILE A 56 -0.16 -11.62 -25.05
C ILE A 56 0.25 -12.50 -23.87
N SER A 57 -0.35 -13.68 -23.76
CA SER A 57 0.05 -14.71 -22.80
C SER A 57 0.83 -15.80 -23.49
N ILE A 58 1.92 -16.23 -22.86
CA ILE A 58 2.69 -17.42 -23.20
C ILE A 58 2.49 -18.43 -22.08
N ARG A 59 2.10 -19.65 -22.40
CA ARG A 59 1.98 -20.76 -21.45
C ARG A 59 3.04 -21.81 -21.75
N VAL A 60 3.70 -22.28 -20.71
CA VAL A 60 4.70 -23.35 -20.74
C VAL A 60 4.24 -24.44 -19.77
N GLY A 61 3.90 -25.61 -20.28
CA GLY A 61 3.44 -26.72 -19.44
C GLY A 61 4.57 -27.42 -18.71
N THR A 62 4.29 -27.86 -17.49
CA THR A 62 5.05 -28.82 -16.70
C THR A 62 4.66 -30.23 -17.14
N ASP A 63 5.64 -31.09 -17.42
CA ASP A 63 5.68 -32.53 -17.82
C ASP A 63 4.48 -33.28 -18.50
N HIS A 64 3.33 -32.65 -18.75
CA HIS A 64 2.15 -33.24 -19.37
C HIS A 64 2.31 -33.35 -20.89
N PRO A 65 2.00 -34.50 -21.52
CA PRO A 65 2.15 -34.72 -22.96
C PRO A 65 1.40 -33.70 -23.84
N GLY A 66 0.31 -33.12 -23.33
CA GLY A 66 -0.50 -32.11 -24.04
C GLY A 66 0.01 -30.67 -23.95
N TYR A 67 1.00 -30.39 -23.08
CA TYR A 67 1.48 -29.04 -22.78
C TYR A 67 3.01 -28.89 -22.93
N GLN A 68 3.70 -29.89 -23.51
CA GLN A 68 5.14 -29.84 -23.79
C GLN A 68 5.54 -28.75 -24.81
N VAL A 69 4.58 -28.26 -25.60
CA VAL A 69 4.79 -27.20 -26.59
C VAL A 69 4.23 -25.89 -26.03
N PRO A 70 5.04 -24.83 -25.91
CA PRO A 70 4.55 -23.53 -25.46
C PRO A 70 3.45 -22.98 -26.36
N LYS A 71 2.40 -22.46 -25.74
CA LYS A 71 1.28 -21.80 -26.45
C LYS A 71 1.35 -20.30 -26.26
N CYS A 72 1.00 -19.56 -27.31
CA CYS A 72 0.98 -18.11 -27.26
C CYS A 72 -0.34 -17.56 -27.83
N SER A 73 -0.95 -16.60 -27.13
CA SER A 73 -2.24 -16.01 -27.53
C SER A 73 -2.16 -15.03 -28.72
N CYS A 74 -0.96 -14.69 -29.21
CA CYS A 74 -0.77 -13.72 -30.29
C CYS A 74 -1.30 -14.15 -31.67
N GLY A 75 -1.83 -15.37 -31.80
CA GLY A 75 -2.29 -15.93 -33.08
C GLY A 75 -1.17 -16.33 -34.05
N GLY A 76 0.09 -16.08 -33.73
CA GLY A 76 1.25 -16.46 -34.55
C GLY A 76 1.70 -17.92 -34.40
N ASN A 77 1.12 -18.68 -33.47
CA ASN A 77 1.43 -20.09 -33.23
C ASN A 77 0.65 -21.00 -34.23
N VAL A 78 0.74 -20.68 -35.52
CA VAL A 78 0.01 -21.37 -36.59
C VAL A 78 0.84 -22.55 -37.10
N GLY A 79 0.20 -23.70 -37.32
CA GLY A 79 0.85 -24.88 -37.89
C GLY A 79 1.80 -25.60 -36.94
N GLY A 80 1.74 -25.32 -35.63
CA GLY A 80 2.67 -25.88 -34.63
C GLY A 80 4.04 -25.21 -34.61
N ILE A 81 4.19 -24.06 -35.27
CA ILE A 81 5.43 -23.28 -35.29
C ILE A 81 5.36 -22.20 -34.21
N ALA A 82 6.40 -22.11 -33.39
CA ALA A 82 6.53 -21.06 -32.39
C ALA A 82 6.48 -19.66 -33.03
N CYS A 83 5.86 -18.73 -32.31
CA CYS A 83 5.86 -17.32 -32.70
C CYS A 83 7.10 -16.63 -32.14
N LYS A 84 7.34 -15.38 -32.57
CA LYS A 84 8.46 -14.56 -32.07
C LYS A 84 8.48 -14.43 -30.53
N HIS A 85 7.32 -14.43 -29.87
CA HIS A 85 7.22 -14.26 -28.42
C HIS A 85 7.76 -15.46 -27.65
N ILE A 86 7.57 -16.67 -28.18
CA ILE A 86 8.08 -17.91 -27.57
C ILE A 86 9.60 -17.94 -27.71
N PHE A 87 10.14 -17.70 -28.90
CA PHE A 87 11.59 -17.63 -29.10
C PHE A 87 12.25 -16.53 -28.25
N TRP A 88 11.58 -15.38 -28.07
CA TRP A 88 12.05 -14.33 -27.17
C TRP A 88 12.08 -14.80 -25.71
N LEU A 89 11.04 -15.51 -25.24
CA LEU A 89 11.01 -16.07 -23.89
C LEU A 89 12.12 -17.11 -23.70
N GLU A 90 12.36 -17.98 -24.69
CA GLU A 90 13.45 -18.95 -24.66
C GLU A 90 14.82 -18.27 -24.54
N ASP A 91 15.04 -17.12 -25.21
CA ASP A 91 16.25 -16.32 -25.03
C ASP A 91 16.39 -15.76 -23.61
N GLN A 92 15.28 -15.28 -23.03
CA GLN A 92 15.29 -14.78 -21.67
C GLN A 92 15.65 -15.89 -20.66
N LEU A 93 15.06 -17.08 -20.79
CA LEU A 93 15.32 -18.23 -19.93
C LEU A 93 16.74 -18.77 -20.11
N ALA A 94 17.22 -18.89 -21.36
CA ALA A 94 18.58 -19.35 -21.64
C ALA A 94 19.64 -18.40 -21.04
N ASN A 95 19.33 -17.11 -20.91
CA ASN A 95 20.25 -16.15 -20.29
C ASN A 95 20.33 -16.26 -18.76
N GLU A 96 19.40 -16.96 -18.10
CA GLU A 96 19.43 -17.17 -16.65
C GLU A 96 20.37 -18.28 -16.19
N ASP A 97 20.79 -19.15 -17.12
CA ASP A 97 21.88 -20.11 -16.89
C ASP A 97 23.00 -19.96 -17.94
N PRO A 98 23.84 -18.92 -17.80
CA PRO A 98 24.93 -18.67 -18.74
C PRO A 98 25.93 -19.82 -18.86
N GLU A 99 26.19 -20.57 -17.79
CA GLU A 99 27.16 -21.66 -17.78
C GLU A 99 26.68 -22.82 -18.67
N THR A 100 25.38 -23.15 -18.56
CA THR A 100 24.77 -24.15 -19.42
C THR A 100 24.61 -23.62 -20.85
N PHE A 101 24.21 -22.37 -21.07
CA PHE A 101 23.75 -21.94 -22.39
C PHE A 101 24.77 -21.14 -23.22
N ARG A 102 25.83 -20.56 -22.63
CA ARG A 102 26.87 -19.85 -23.42
C ARG A 102 27.97 -20.76 -23.96
N SER A 103 28.00 -22.03 -23.55
CA SER A 103 28.96 -23.02 -24.03
C SER A 103 28.51 -23.67 -25.36
N GLY A 104 28.64 -22.93 -26.46
CA GLY A 104 28.44 -23.44 -27.82
C GLY A 104 27.22 -22.87 -28.55
N LEU A 105 26.82 -23.52 -29.65
CA LEU A 105 25.60 -23.17 -30.37
C LEU A 105 24.41 -23.91 -29.75
N ILE A 106 23.37 -23.17 -29.36
CA ILE A 106 22.15 -23.76 -28.78
C ILE A 106 21.20 -24.17 -29.92
N PRO A 107 20.85 -25.46 -30.06
CA PRO A 107 19.80 -25.87 -30.97
C PRO A 107 18.43 -25.39 -30.47
N LEU A 108 17.66 -24.78 -31.36
CA LEU A 108 16.25 -24.45 -31.16
C LEU A 108 15.35 -25.44 -31.91
N THR A 109 14.15 -25.67 -31.39
CA THR A 109 13.11 -26.43 -32.11
C THR A 109 12.10 -25.49 -32.77
N ALA A 110 11.52 -25.91 -33.89
CA ALA A 110 10.58 -25.05 -34.64
C ALA A 110 9.31 -24.70 -33.85
N ASP A 111 8.93 -25.53 -32.89
CA ASP A 111 7.74 -25.39 -32.04
C ASP A 111 8.04 -24.74 -30.68
N GLY A 112 9.31 -24.46 -30.37
CA GLY A 112 9.74 -23.95 -29.05
C GLY A 112 9.60 -24.95 -27.90
N SER A 113 9.46 -26.25 -28.21
CA SER A 113 9.35 -27.30 -27.19
C SER A 113 10.65 -27.56 -26.43
N LYS A 114 11.81 -27.15 -26.96
CA LYS A 114 13.12 -27.41 -26.33
C LYS A 114 14.15 -26.30 -26.55
N ILE A 115 14.84 -25.97 -25.47
CA ILE A 115 16.06 -25.16 -25.44
C ILE A 115 17.22 -26.11 -25.10
N LYS A 116 18.22 -26.28 -25.96
CA LYS A 116 19.37 -27.20 -25.71
C LYS A 116 18.94 -28.63 -25.29
N ASN A 117 17.90 -29.16 -25.94
CA ASN A 117 17.30 -30.49 -25.70
C ASN A 117 16.51 -30.66 -24.38
N GLN A 118 16.26 -29.61 -23.61
CA GLN A 118 15.40 -29.66 -22.43
C GLN A 118 14.16 -28.76 -22.60
N PRO A 119 13.00 -29.14 -22.05
CA PRO A 119 11.79 -28.33 -22.14
C PRO A 119 11.96 -27.03 -21.34
N PRO A 120 11.34 -25.91 -21.77
CA PRO A 120 11.44 -24.64 -21.05
C PRO A 120 10.95 -24.71 -19.59
N SER A 121 9.94 -25.54 -19.28
CA SER A 121 9.48 -25.77 -17.91
C SER A 121 10.58 -26.30 -17.01
N LYS A 122 11.37 -27.27 -17.49
CA LYS A 122 12.51 -27.80 -16.73
C LYS A 122 13.58 -26.73 -16.44
N VAL A 123 13.79 -25.79 -17.37
CA VAL A 123 14.70 -24.66 -17.11
C VAL A 123 14.18 -23.79 -15.97
N ILE A 124 12.86 -23.56 -15.95
CA ILE A 124 12.19 -22.82 -14.87
C ILE A 124 12.25 -23.61 -13.56
N ASP A 125 12.03 -24.93 -13.58
CA ASP A 125 12.09 -25.79 -12.39
C ASP A 125 13.50 -25.86 -11.79
N ASP A 126 14.53 -25.95 -12.64
CA ASP A 126 15.93 -26.07 -12.21
C ASP A 126 16.46 -24.79 -11.49
N ILE A 127 15.89 -23.62 -11.81
CA ILE A 127 16.26 -22.32 -11.22
C ILE A 127 15.23 -21.86 -10.17
N GLY A 128 13.95 -22.08 -10.42
CA GLY A 128 12.81 -21.53 -9.70
C GLY A 128 12.25 -20.28 -10.39
N LEU A 129 10.91 -20.23 -10.60
CA LEU A 129 10.25 -19.08 -11.21
C LEU A 129 10.46 -17.79 -10.40
N GLU A 130 10.41 -17.89 -9.07
CA GLU A 130 10.64 -16.77 -8.14
C GLU A 130 12.05 -16.19 -8.32
N GLU A 131 13.08 -17.06 -8.36
CA GLU A 131 14.47 -16.62 -8.56
C GLU A 131 14.70 -16.00 -9.94
N ILE A 132 14.08 -16.55 -10.99
CA ILE A 132 14.12 -15.96 -12.34
C ILE A 132 13.46 -14.58 -12.32
N ALA A 133 12.29 -14.46 -11.70
CA ALA A 133 11.53 -13.21 -11.64
C ALA A 133 12.33 -12.12 -10.92
N GLU A 134 12.95 -12.44 -9.77
CA GLU A 134 13.79 -11.51 -9.01
C GLU A 134 15.00 -11.03 -9.84
N ARG A 135 15.76 -11.95 -10.46
CA ARG A 135 16.95 -11.59 -11.25
C ARG A 135 16.63 -10.75 -12.48
N LYS A 136 15.46 -10.95 -13.07
CA LYS A 136 14.99 -10.26 -14.28
C LYS A 136 14.16 -9.02 -14.00
N ASP A 137 13.85 -8.71 -12.74
CA ASP A 137 12.91 -7.65 -12.36
C ASP A 137 11.53 -7.87 -13.03
N TRP A 138 11.07 -9.13 -13.04
CA TRP A 138 9.72 -9.50 -13.46
C TRP A 138 8.82 -9.61 -12.25
N VAL A 139 7.55 -9.27 -12.45
CA VAL A 139 6.59 -9.37 -11.37
C VAL A 139 6.08 -10.80 -11.25
N LEU A 140 6.25 -11.40 -10.07
CA LEU A 140 5.64 -12.67 -9.72
C LEU A 140 4.22 -12.40 -9.20
N GLN A 141 3.21 -13.03 -9.82
CA GLN A 141 1.86 -13.00 -9.29
C GLN A 141 1.74 -14.06 -8.19
N ASP A 142 1.52 -13.62 -6.96
CA ASP A 142 1.11 -14.48 -5.86
C ASP A 142 -0.42 -14.66 -5.85
N ASP A 143 -0.90 -15.86 -5.55
CA ASP A 143 -2.34 -16.19 -5.49
C ASP A 143 -3.08 -15.54 -4.29
N ALA A 144 -2.40 -14.73 -3.48
CA ALA A 144 -2.89 -14.25 -2.19
C ALA A 144 -3.49 -12.82 -2.20
N GLU A 145 -3.33 -12.04 -3.26
CA GLU A 145 -3.84 -10.66 -3.33
C GLU A 145 -5.20 -10.62 -4.05
N ASP A 146 -6.25 -10.11 -3.37
CA ASP A 146 -7.53 -9.76 -4.01
C ASP A 146 -7.33 -8.44 -4.79
N PRO A 147 -7.24 -8.51 -6.14
CA PRO A 147 -6.95 -7.32 -6.95
C PRO A 147 -8.06 -6.28 -6.84
N GLU A 148 -9.30 -6.67 -6.57
CA GLU A 148 -10.41 -5.73 -6.42
C GLU A 148 -10.27 -4.92 -5.12
N GLU A 149 -9.89 -5.59 -4.03
CA GLU A 149 -9.62 -4.94 -2.75
C GLU A 149 -8.43 -3.99 -2.83
N GLU A 150 -7.31 -4.44 -3.40
CA GLU A 150 -6.11 -3.60 -3.56
C GLU A 150 -6.38 -2.40 -4.46
N MET A 151 -7.06 -2.59 -5.59
CA MET A 151 -7.45 -1.49 -6.48
C MET A 151 -8.36 -0.48 -5.78
N THR A 152 -9.30 -0.95 -4.97
CA THR A 152 -10.18 -0.07 -4.20
C THR A 152 -9.38 0.79 -3.21
N GLU A 153 -8.40 0.17 -2.53
CA GLU A 153 -7.51 0.87 -1.60
C GLU A 153 -6.66 1.93 -2.33
N MET A 154 -6.00 1.54 -3.43
CA MET A 154 -5.18 2.41 -4.27
C MET A 154 -5.96 3.58 -4.84
N LEU A 155 -7.12 3.33 -5.44
CA LEU A 155 -7.91 4.37 -6.07
C LEU A 155 -8.59 5.27 -5.03
N SER A 156 -8.81 4.80 -3.80
CA SER A 156 -9.42 5.63 -2.77
C SER A 156 -8.68 6.97 -2.58
N VAL A 157 -7.36 7.02 -2.81
CA VAL A 157 -6.55 8.24 -2.64
C VAL A 157 -7.05 9.45 -3.43
N PHE A 158 -7.75 9.23 -4.55
CA PHE A 158 -8.28 10.31 -5.40
C PHE A 158 -9.80 10.54 -5.23
N GLU A 159 -10.46 9.84 -4.32
CA GLU A 159 -11.91 9.96 -4.10
C GLU A 159 -12.29 11.41 -3.73
N PRO A 160 -13.13 12.09 -4.56
CA PRO A 160 -13.45 13.51 -4.37
C PRO A 160 -14.12 13.83 -3.04
N SER A 161 -14.93 12.91 -2.51
CA SER A 161 -15.57 13.07 -1.20
C SER A 161 -14.63 12.84 -0.02
N ARG A 162 -13.36 12.50 -0.29
CA ARG A 162 -12.37 12.07 0.72
C ARG A 162 -12.81 10.83 1.49
N ALA A 163 -13.74 10.04 0.95
CA ALA A 163 -14.17 8.78 1.57
C ALA A 163 -12.97 7.81 1.70
N LEU A 164 -12.98 7.01 2.77
CA LEU A 164 -12.02 5.92 2.94
C LEU A 164 -12.38 4.74 2.02
N ALA A 165 -11.45 3.82 1.77
CA ALA A 165 -11.68 2.69 0.87
C ALA A 165 -12.89 1.84 1.29
N ASN A 166 -13.04 1.55 2.59
CA ASN A 166 -14.20 0.84 3.14
C ASN A 166 -15.53 1.61 2.93
N GLU A 167 -15.53 2.92 3.13
CA GLU A 167 -16.71 3.78 2.91
C GLU A 167 -17.10 3.81 1.42
N MET A 168 -16.12 3.74 0.51
CA MET A 168 -16.38 3.60 -0.93
C MET A 168 -17.05 2.25 -1.26
N LYS A 169 -16.64 1.17 -0.59
CA LYS A 169 -17.24 -0.17 -0.75
C LYS A 169 -18.68 -0.22 -0.24
N GLU A 170 -18.97 0.39 0.92
CA GLU A 170 -20.31 0.39 1.52
C GLU A 170 -21.37 1.05 0.63
N VAL A 171 -20.98 2.06 -0.16
CA VAL A 171 -21.85 2.73 -1.14
C VAL A 171 -22.15 1.82 -2.36
N SER A 172 -21.42 0.72 -2.54
CA SER A 172 -21.63 -0.28 -3.59
C SER A 172 -22.51 -1.46 -3.16
N GLY A 173 -22.65 -1.71 -1.86
CA GLY A 173 -23.53 -2.74 -1.32
C GLY A 173 -24.99 -2.27 -1.16
N GLN A 174 -25.95 -3.19 -1.25
CA GLN A 174 -27.37 -2.98 -0.90
C GLN A 174 -27.56 -2.77 0.61
N GLY A 175 -26.88 -1.77 1.19
CA GLY A 175 -27.04 -1.35 2.58
C GLY A 175 -28.28 -0.47 2.78
N SER A 176 -28.91 -0.61 3.94
CA SER A 176 -30.17 0.03 4.34
C SER A 176 -30.29 1.53 3.96
N PRO A 177 -31.50 2.00 3.59
CA PRO A 177 -31.74 3.33 2.99
C PRO A 177 -31.57 4.55 3.92
N ALA A 178 -30.98 4.38 5.11
CA ALA A 178 -30.98 5.40 6.16
C ALA A 178 -29.68 6.23 6.29
N SER A 179 -28.59 5.90 5.59
CA SER A 179 -27.32 6.66 5.66
C SER A 179 -26.88 7.32 4.35
N HIS A 180 -27.72 7.31 3.30
CA HIS A 180 -27.40 7.94 2.02
C HIS A 180 -27.27 9.46 2.16
N LYS A 181 -26.08 9.94 2.56
CA LYS A 181 -25.57 11.20 2.02
C LYS A 181 -25.62 11.02 0.50
N SER A 182 -26.42 11.86 -0.16
CA SER A 182 -26.50 11.90 -1.62
C SER A 182 -25.07 11.97 -2.17
N ILE A 183 -24.65 10.92 -2.88
CA ILE A 183 -23.33 10.84 -3.49
C ILE A 183 -23.20 12.06 -4.41
N SER A 184 -22.12 12.82 -4.25
CA SER A 184 -21.88 13.98 -5.08
C SER A 184 -21.80 13.57 -6.56
N PRO A 185 -22.19 14.43 -7.52
CA PRO A 185 -22.03 14.13 -8.95
C PRO A 185 -20.61 13.72 -9.33
N HIS A 186 -19.60 14.32 -8.68
CA HIS A 186 -18.18 14.00 -8.88
C HIS A 186 -17.83 12.59 -8.38
N SER A 187 -18.25 12.23 -7.17
CA SER A 187 -18.03 10.89 -6.61
C SER A 187 -18.72 9.80 -7.43
N ARG A 188 -19.89 10.09 -8.03
CA ARG A 188 -20.57 9.15 -8.92
C ARG A 188 -19.77 8.88 -10.20
N ILE A 189 -19.30 9.93 -10.87
CA ILE A 189 -18.47 9.79 -12.08
C ILE A 189 -17.15 9.08 -11.74
N TYR A 190 -16.54 9.45 -10.61
CA TYR A 190 -15.32 8.81 -10.15
C TYR A 190 -15.52 7.32 -9.91
N LYS A 191 -16.64 6.91 -9.31
CA LYS A 191 -17.00 5.49 -9.12
C LYS A 191 -17.12 4.71 -10.43
N GLU A 192 -17.75 5.28 -11.46
CA GLU A 192 -17.82 4.62 -12.78
C GLU A 192 -16.42 4.43 -13.38
N PHE A 193 -15.56 5.44 -13.22
CA PHE A 193 -14.15 5.37 -13.64
C PHE A 193 -13.38 4.31 -12.85
N THR A 194 -13.49 4.27 -11.52
CA THR A 194 -12.77 3.28 -10.70
C THR A 194 -13.21 1.87 -11.02
N ASN A 195 -14.52 1.63 -11.20
CA ASN A 195 -15.03 0.30 -11.56
C ASN A 195 -14.44 -0.21 -12.88
N LEU A 196 -14.38 0.66 -13.90
CA LEU A 196 -13.78 0.31 -15.19
C LEU A 196 -12.30 -0.04 -15.04
N ILE A 197 -11.54 0.77 -14.29
CA ILE A 197 -10.11 0.55 -14.08
C ILE A 197 -9.85 -0.72 -13.25
N THR A 198 -10.68 -0.99 -12.24
CA THR A 198 -10.61 -2.22 -11.45
C THR A 198 -10.92 -3.45 -12.29
N GLU A 199 -11.95 -3.42 -13.15
CA GLU A 199 -12.26 -4.51 -14.08
C GLU A 199 -11.04 -4.86 -14.96
N TYR A 200 -10.42 -3.86 -15.57
CA TYR A 200 -9.20 -4.08 -16.37
C TYR A 200 -8.01 -4.57 -15.55
N ALA A 201 -7.83 -4.09 -14.33
CA ALA A 201 -6.72 -4.52 -13.46
C ALA A 201 -6.91 -5.95 -12.93
N THR A 202 -8.16 -6.38 -12.71
CA THR A 202 -8.49 -7.77 -12.35
C THR A 202 -8.26 -8.72 -13.52
N GLU A 203 -8.51 -8.30 -14.75
CA GLU A 203 -8.23 -9.09 -15.96
C GLU A 203 -6.73 -9.10 -16.34
N ASP A 204 -6.02 -7.98 -16.14
CA ASP A 204 -4.59 -7.84 -16.38
C ASP A 204 -3.87 -7.36 -15.12
N ILE A 205 -3.31 -8.31 -14.38
CA ILE A 205 -2.54 -8.05 -13.17
C ILE A 205 -1.28 -7.22 -13.45
N GLY A 206 -0.77 -7.25 -14.69
CA GLY A 206 0.29 -6.34 -15.10
C GLY A 206 -0.11 -4.87 -14.98
N MET A 207 -1.39 -4.56 -15.21
CA MET A 207 -1.95 -3.23 -15.00
C MET A 207 -2.05 -2.89 -13.51
N LEU A 208 -2.47 -3.83 -12.65
CA LEU A 208 -2.48 -3.67 -11.19
C LEU A 208 -1.10 -3.22 -10.68
N TYR A 209 -0.04 -3.96 -11.04
CA TYR A 209 1.32 -3.65 -10.62
C TYR A 209 1.84 -2.32 -11.16
N ARG A 210 1.55 -1.98 -12.42
CA ARG A 210 1.89 -0.66 -12.97
C ARG A 210 1.19 0.47 -12.22
N ILE A 211 -0.06 0.25 -11.77
CA ILE A 211 -0.78 1.22 -10.95
C ILE A 211 -0.14 1.29 -9.56
N ARG A 212 0.26 0.17 -8.96
CA ARG A 212 0.98 0.13 -7.66
C ARG A 212 2.33 0.85 -7.69
N GLU A 213 3.06 0.78 -8.81
CA GLU A 213 4.28 1.56 -9.03
C GLU A 213 4.03 3.08 -9.02
N ILE A 214 2.87 3.51 -9.52
CA ILE A 214 2.48 4.93 -9.56
C ILE A 214 1.90 5.36 -8.20
N ILE A 215 0.99 4.57 -7.65
CA ILE A 215 0.27 4.80 -6.39
C ILE A 215 0.94 3.96 -5.31
N THR A 216 2.13 4.38 -4.89
CA THR A 216 2.93 3.61 -3.94
C THR A 216 2.22 3.44 -2.58
N PRO A 217 2.46 2.33 -1.85
CA PRO A 217 1.89 2.12 -0.52
C PRO A 217 2.18 3.28 0.46
N GLY A 218 3.36 3.90 0.36
CA GLY A 218 3.72 5.08 1.14
C GLY A 218 2.80 6.27 0.86
N PHE A 219 2.51 6.56 -0.42
CA PHE A 219 1.60 7.64 -0.81
C PHE A 219 0.15 7.34 -0.36
N GLN A 220 -0.30 6.09 -0.45
CA GLN A 220 -1.62 5.69 0.05
C GLN A 220 -1.74 5.94 1.56
N ALA A 221 -0.72 5.56 2.34
CA ALA A 221 -0.68 5.80 3.78
C ALA A 221 -0.69 7.30 4.11
N GLU A 222 0.07 8.12 3.38
CA GLU A 222 0.05 9.58 3.54
C GLU A 222 -1.35 10.16 3.36
N VAL A 223 -2.02 9.83 2.25
CA VAL A 223 -3.37 10.32 1.94
C VAL A 223 -4.39 9.80 2.95
N PHE A 224 -4.24 8.56 3.43
CA PHE A 224 -5.07 8.02 4.50
C PHE A 224 -5.00 8.90 5.76
N PHE A 225 -3.80 9.24 6.24
CA PHE A 225 -3.67 10.08 7.43
C PHE A 225 -4.15 11.53 7.21
N GLU A 226 -3.99 12.08 6.01
CA GLU A 226 -4.60 13.36 5.65
C GLU A 226 -6.13 13.30 5.76
N LYS A 227 -6.76 12.26 5.21
CA LYS A 227 -8.20 12.02 5.30
C LYS A 227 -8.69 11.86 6.74
N MET A 228 -7.87 11.30 7.63
CA MET A 228 -8.18 11.19 9.06
C MET A 228 -8.11 12.55 9.76
N SER A 229 -7.13 13.39 9.42
CA SER A 229 -7.04 14.78 9.89
C SER A 229 -8.24 15.62 9.39
N ASP A 230 -8.62 15.50 8.12
CA ASP A 230 -9.77 16.21 7.56
C ASP A 230 -11.06 15.86 8.32
N ARG A 231 -11.27 14.57 8.66
CA ARG A 231 -12.43 14.11 9.45
C ARG A 231 -12.43 14.67 10.87
N ALA A 232 -11.26 14.78 11.49
CA ALA A 232 -11.14 15.42 12.80
C ALA A 232 -11.52 16.91 12.71
N THR A 233 -10.99 17.61 11.71
CA THR A 233 -11.31 19.02 11.43
C THR A 233 -12.79 19.23 11.19
N GLU A 234 -13.45 18.38 10.40
CA GLU A 234 -14.89 18.41 10.18
C GLU A 234 -15.67 18.22 11.48
N SER A 235 -15.27 17.27 12.32
CA SER A 235 -15.91 17.01 13.61
C SER A 235 -15.80 18.23 14.54
N PHE A 236 -14.69 18.95 14.52
CA PHE A 236 -14.53 20.20 15.24
C PHE A 236 -15.34 21.35 14.64
N ARG A 237 -15.46 21.41 13.31
CA ARG A 237 -16.31 22.41 12.64
C ARG A 237 -17.78 22.22 13.02
N GLU A 238 -18.26 20.98 13.08
CA GLU A 238 -19.61 20.66 13.57
C GLU A 238 -19.84 21.20 15.00
N ILE A 239 -18.83 21.08 15.89
CA ILE A 239 -18.87 21.67 17.25
C ILE A 239 -18.98 23.19 17.17
N ASP A 240 -18.10 23.84 16.41
CA ASP A 240 -18.02 25.31 16.33
C ASP A 240 -19.28 25.93 15.73
N GLU A 241 -19.84 25.29 14.71
CA GLU A 241 -21.12 25.69 14.11
C GLU A 241 -22.26 25.58 15.12
N THR A 242 -22.29 24.51 15.92
CA THR A 242 -23.35 24.32 16.91
C THR A 242 -23.21 25.31 18.08
N LEU A 243 -21.97 25.62 18.49
CA LEU A 243 -21.66 26.69 19.43
C LEU A 243 -22.16 28.07 18.95
N THR A 244 -22.00 28.35 17.66
CA THR A 244 -22.36 29.65 17.06
C THR A 244 -23.87 29.77 16.84
N ARG A 245 -24.53 28.69 16.42
CA ARG A 245 -25.96 28.67 16.07
C ARG A 245 -26.87 28.58 17.30
N GLY A 246 -26.35 28.03 18.40
CA GLY A 246 -27.16 27.59 19.54
C GLY A 246 -27.94 26.33 19.21
N ALA A 247 -28.29 25.52 20.23
CA ALA A 247 -28.98 24.26 20.00
C ALA A 247 -30.38 24.47 19.42
N THR A 248 -30.62 23.94 18.23
CA THR A 248 -31.98 23.65 17.79
C THR A 248 -32.38 22.27 18.33
N ALA A 249 -33.66 22.05 18.65
CA ALA A 249 -34.16 20.80 19.24
C ALA A 249 -33.98 19.54 18.38
N ILE A 250 -33.36 19.67 17.19
CA ILE A 250 -33.18 18.64 16.17
C ILE A 250 -31.67 18.34 15.95
N ASP A 251 -30.75 19.16 16.47
CA ASP A 251 -29.31 18.99 16.23
C ASP A 251 -28.70 17.97 17.21
N SER A 252 -28.35 16.80 16.67
CA SER A 252 -27.86 15.59 17.36
C SER A 252 -26.39 15.63 17.79
N CYS A 253 -25.82 16.80 18.06
CA CYS A 253 -24.37 16.96 18.24
C CYS A 253 -23.96 16.94 19.74
N ASP A 254 -24.15 15.81 20.43
CA ASP A 254 -23.76 15.68 21.84
C ASP A 254 -22.26 15.39 22.02
N ILE A 255 -21.66 16.00 23.06
CA ILE A 255 -20.21 15.87 23.35
C ILE A 255 -19.75 14.41 23.46
N PRO A 256 -20.48 13.48 24.10
CA PRO A 256 -20.11 12.08 24.13
C PRO A 256 -20.00 11.45 22.73
N THR A 257 -20.93 11.74 21.82
CA THR A 257 -20.92 11.21 20.44
C THR A 257 -19.72 11.73 19.66
N ILE A 258 -19.38 13.01 19.82
CA ILE A 258 -18.20 13.60 19.16
C ILE A 258 -16.91 13.04 19.75
N ALA A 259 -16.82 12.94 21.08
CA ALA A 259 -15.69 12.34 21.75
C ALA A 259 -15.47 10.90 21.30
N GLU A 260 -16.53 10.10 21.16
CA GLU A 260 -16.46 8.74 20.64
C GLU A 260 -16.06 8.69 19.17
N ARG A 261 -16.51 9.66 18.36
CA ARG A 261 -16.03 9.81 16.97
C ARG A 261 -14.53 10.11 16.92
N LEU A 262 -14.04 11.02 17.76
CA LEU A 262 -12.61 11.33 17.86
C LEU A 262 -11.78 10.14 18.36
N LYS A 263 -12.28 9.38 19.34
CA LYS A 263 -11.65 8.13 19.80
C LYS A 263 -11.52 7.11 18.66
N ARG A 264 -12.59 6.92 17.87
CA ARG A 264 -12.54 6.06 16.67
C ARG A 264 -11.53 6.56 15.64
N LEU A 265 -11.40 7.86 15.44
CA LEU A 265 -10.37 8.42 14.55
C LEU A 265 -8.96 8.13 15.07
N VAL A 266 -8.69 8.34 16.36
CA VAL A 266 -7.39 8.03 16.98
C VAL A 266 -7.06 6.54 16.84
N LYS A 267 -8.03 5.66 17.09
CA LYS A 267 -7.88 4.21 16.91
C LYS A 267 -7.60 3.84 15.45
N GLY A 268 -8.32 4.43 14.50
CA GLY A 268 -8.08 4.22 13.08
C GLY A 268 -6.70 4.70 12.61
N ILE A 269 -6.15 5.76 13.23
CA ILE A 269 -4.78 6.19 12.97
C ILE A 269 -3.76 5.18 13.54
N GLU A 270 -4.00 4.64 14.74
CA GLU A 270 -3.14 3.61 15.37
C GLU A 270 -3.11 2.32 14.54
N GLU A 271 -4.28 1.79 14.18
CA GLU A 271 -4.43 0.59 13.33
C GLU A 271 -3.79 0.83 11.96
N GLY A 272 -4.13 1.94 11.31
CA GLY A 272 -3.57 2.30 10.00
C GLY A 272 -2.06 2.51 10.02
N TYR A 273 -1.48 3.05 11.10
CA TYR A 273 -0.03 3.19 11.24
C TYR A 273 0.67 1.83 11.40
N SER A 274 0.07 0.94 12.19
CA SER A 274 0.60 -0.42 12.42
C SER A 274 0.61 -1.22 11.13
N GLU A 275 -0.49 -1.19 10.38
CA GLU A 275 -0.67 -1.96 9.13
C GLU A 275 0.14 -1.37 7.97
N ARG A 276 0.13 -0.04 7.79
CA ARG A 276 0.60 0.60 6.53
C ARG A 276 2.00 1.17 6.60
N VAL A 277 2.54 1.36 7.81
CA VAL A 277 3.85 2.01 8.00
C VAL A 277 4.79 1.11 8.78
N SER A 278 4.40 0.71 10.00
CA SER A 278 5.29 -0.07 10.87
C SER A 278 5.52 -1.50 10.39
N GLY A 279 4.56 -2.10 9.69
CA GLY A 279 4.66 -3.44 9.12
C GLY A 279 5.32 -3.51 7.73
N SER A 280 5.62 -2.36 7.11
CA SER A 280 6.18 -2.32 5.74
C SER A 280 7.69 -2.53 5.72
N GLU A 281 8.21 -3.16 4.66
CA GLU A 281 9.64 -3.37 4.45
C GLU A 281 10.42 -2.06 4.33
N SER A 282 9.76 -0.99 3.88
CA SER A 282 10.33 0.37 3.78
C SER A 282 9.34 1.42 4.32
N PRO A 283 9.37 1.69 5.64
CA PRO A 283 8.45 2.63 6.28
C PRO A 283 8.55 4.03 5.69
N SER A 284 7.43 4.54 5.16
CA SER A 284 7.38 5.92 4.65
C SER A 284 7.52 6.91 5.82
N LYS A 285 8.65 7.64 5.83
CA LYS A 285 8.87 8.75 6.77
C LYS A 285 7.76 9.81 6.65
N GLN A 286 7.31 10.07 5.44
CA GLN A 286 6.28 11.07 5.18
C GLN A 286 4.91 10.61 5.70
N ALA A 287 4.57 9.32 5.57
CA ALA A 287 3.37 8.76 6.19
C ALA A 287 3.42 8.88 7.73
N ALA A 288 4.58 8.64 8.35
CA ALA A 288 4.77 8.84 9.79
C ALA A 288 4.60 10.32 10.21
N ILE A 289 5.11 11.27 9.40
CA ILE A 289 4.90 12.70 9.61
C ILE A 289 3.40 13.04 9.57
N LYS A 290 2.65 12.48 8.61
CA LYS A 290 1.22 12.73 8.45
C LYS A 290 0.37 12.09 9.55
N ALA A 291 0.71 10.89 10.00
CA ALA A 291 0.08 10.25 11.16
C ALA A 291 0.27 11.09 12.44
N ALA A 292 1.51 11.55 12.69
CA ALA A 292 1.81 12.45 13.80
C ALA A 292 1.05 13.77 13.69
N ALA A 293 0.98 14.36 12.49
CA ALA A 293 0.22 15.58 12.25
C ALA A 293 -1.27 15.40 12.57
N ALA A 294 -1.91 14.33 12.08
CA ALA A 294 -3.32 14.04 12.32
C ALA A 294 -3.64 13.86 13.82
N LEU A 295 -2.77 13.16 14.56
CA LEU A 295 -2.90 13.01 16.02
C LEU A 295 -2.77 14.36 16.74
N ILE A 296 -1.82 15.20 16.31
CA ILE A 296 -1.61 16.53 16.89
C ILE A 296 -2.76 17.48 16.52
N ASP A 297 -3.35 17.38 15.32
CA ASP A 297 -4.54 18.11 14.91
C ASP A 297 -5.73 17.78 15.83
N ILE A 298 -5.92 16.49 16.15
CA ILE A 298 -6.94 16.05 17.10
C ILE A 298 -6.66 16.62 18.50
N LEU A 299 -5.42 16.52 18.98
CA LEU A 299 -5.05 17.00 20.31
C LEU A 299 -5.21 18.52 20.44
N GLU A 300 -4.70 19.27 19.47
CA GLU A 300 -4.84 20.73 19.42
C GLU A 300 -6.32 21.13 19.37
N GLY A 301 -7.12 20.47 18.53
CA GLY A 301 -8.54 20.75 18.41
C GLY A 301 -9.33 20.53 19.71
N VAL A 302 -8.97 19.52 20.51
CA VAL A 302 -9.57 19.28 21.84
C VAL A 302 -9.10 20.32 22.86
N VAL A 303 -7.81 20.64 22.87
CA VAL A 303 -7.23 21.59 23.84
C VAL A 303 -7.75 23.02 23.60
N ASP A 304 -7.97 23.39 22.35
CA ASP A 304 -8.47 24.72 21.96
C ASP A 304 -9.93 24.94 22.32
N ARG A 305 -10.67 23.86 22.57
CA ARG A 305 -12.10 23.86 22.90
C ARG A 305 -12.35 23.47 24.35
N ASN A 306 -11.45 23.84 25.25
CA ASN A 306 -11.67 23.73 26.69
C ASN A 306 -12.65 24.80 27.20
N GLN A 307 -13.91 24.66 26.79
CA GLN A 307 -15.02 25.51 27.20
C GLN A 307 -16.29 24.68 27.36
N ASP A 308 -17.10 25.03 28.36
CA ASP A 308 -18.37 24.34 28.60
C ASP A 308 -19.38 24.74 27.52
N MET A 309 -19.96 23.74 26.87
CA MET A 309 -21.04 23.91 25.91
C MET A 309 -22.29 24.33 26.67
N ALA A 310 -22.83 25.51 26.36
CA ALA A 310 -23.95 26.11 27.08
C ALA A 310 -25.32 25.43 26.83
N TRP A 311 -25.37 24.40 25.98
CA TRP A 311 -26.61 23.90 25.39
C TRP A 311 -26.88 22.41 25.64
N THR A 312 -26.22 21.81 26.62
CA THR A 312 -26.56 20.45 27.03
C THR A 312 -28.03 20.31 27.38
N ARG A 313 -28.58 19.15 27.03
CA ARG A 313 -30.01 18.82 27.03
C ARG A 313 -30.65 19.35 28.33
N LEU A 314 -31.53 20.34 28.18
CA LEU A 314 -32.44 20.82 29.24
C LEU A 314 -31.83 21.63 30.39
N GLY A 315 -30.81 22.48 30.20
CA GLY A 315 -30.50 23.54 31.20
C GLY A 315 -30.37 23.07 32.65
N ASN A 316 -30.01 21.79 32.84
CA ASN A 316 -29.85 21.18 34.14
C ASN A 316 -28.41 21.44 34.53
N ASP A 317 -28.22 22.36 35.47
CA ASP A 317 -26.91 22.64 36.09
C ASP A 317 -26.31 21.40 36.80
N ASP A 318 -27.06 20.29 36.87
CA ASP A 318 -26.66 19.00 37.44
C ASP A 318 -25.90 18.07 36.46
N GLU A 319 -25.77 18.42 35.18
CA GLU A 319 -24.99 17.57 34.26
C GLU A 319 -23.48 17.64 34.54
N PRO A 320 -22.78 16.49 34.53
CA PRO A 320 -21.34 16.45 34.80
C PRO A 320 -20.57 17.24 33.74
N ILE A 321 -19.46 17.88 34.14
CA ILE A 321 -18.61 18.70 33.26
C ILE A 321 -18.17 17.92 32.01
N GLN A 322 -17.99 16.60 32.12
CA GLN A 322 -17.66 15.70 31.01
C GLN A 322 -18.75 15.66 29.93
N ALA A 323 -20.03 15.80 30.28
CA ALA A 323 -21.11 15.87 29.30
C ALA A 323 -21.16 17.22 28.56
N ARG A 324 -20.47 18.24 29.08
CA ARG A 324 -20.53 19.63 28.61
C ARG A 324 -19.23 20.10 27.96
N ASN A 325 -18.10 19.45 28.22
CA ASN A 325 -16.78 19.92 27.81
C ASN A 325 -15.93 18.77 27.25
N ILE A 326 -15.51 18.91 25.99
CA ILE A 326 -14.76 17.87 25.27
C ILE A 326 -13.36 17.64 25.85
N PHE A 327 -12.72 18.71 26.34
CA PHE A 327 -11.44 18.61 27.03
C PHE A 327 -11.58 17.83 28.34
N ALA A 328 -12.63 18.10 29.12
CA ALA A 328 -12.89 17.39 30.36
C ALA A 328 -13.19 15.89 30.12
N TYR A 329 -13.93 15.57 29.05
CA TYR A 329 -14.29 14.20 28.69
C TYR A 329 -13.08 13.37 28.24
N LEU A 330 -12.19 13.94 27.42
CA LEU A 330 -11.09 13.20 26.78
C LEU A 330 -9.76 13.28 27.54
N ILE A 331 -9.48 14.38 28.25
CA ILE A 331 -8.19 14.66 28.88
C ILE A 331 -8.33 14.90 30.39
N GLY A 332 -9.28 15.74 30.82
CA GLY A 332 -9.34 16.28 32.18
C GLY A 332 -9.70 15.26 33.26
N ALA A 333 -10.75 14.47 33.06
CA ALA A 333 -11.16 13.41 33.96
C ALA A 333 -11.89 12.33 33.16
N PRO A 334 -11.16 11.58 32.32
CA PRO A 334 -11.77 10.57 31.47
C PRO A 334 -12.45 9.51 32.34
N LEU A 335 -13.61 9.03 31.89
CA LEU A 335 -14.35 7.95 32.55
C LEU A 335 -13.50 6.68 32.68
N ASP A 336 -12.58 6.48 31.74
CA ASP A 336 -11.56 5.42 31.74
C ASP A 336 -10.21 5.99 32.16
N SER A 337 -9.85 5.82 33.43
CA SER A 337 -8.63 6.40 34.03
C SER A 337 -7.30 5.84 33.51
N SER A 338 -7.34 4.82 32.65
CA SER A 338 -6.15 4.15 32.09
C SER A 338 -5.74 4.65 30.71
N SER A 339 -6.65 5.29 29.95
CA SER A 339 -6.33 5.79 28.61
C SER A 339 -5.92 7.26 28.65
N HIS A 340 -4.81 7.57 28.00
CA HIS A 340 -4.29 8.91 27.76
C HIS A 340 -4.64 9.41 26.35
N PHE A 341 -5.68 8.83 25.73
CA PHE A 341 -6.23 9.24 24.43
C PHE A 341 -5.12 9.33 23.36
N VAL A 342 -4.95 10.47 22.69
CA VAL A 342 -3.93 10.68 21.66
C VAL A 342 -2.51 10.35 22.12
N LEU A 343 -2.18 10.54 23.42
CA LEU A 343 -0.82 10.27 23.91
C LEU A 343 -0.48 8.79 23.95
N ASP A 344 -1.49 7.91 24.03
CA ASP A 344 -1.26 6.48 23.97
C ASP A 344 -0.73 6.07 22.61
N VAL A 345 -1.19 6.72 21.54
CA VAL A 345 -0.73 6.45 20.18
C VAL A 345 0.56 7.21 19.88
N LEU A 346 0.65 8.51 20.24
CA LEU A 346 1.83 9.34 19.96
C LEU A 346 3.14 8.79 20.55
N LYS A 347 3.09 8.03 21.64
CA LYS A 347 4.30 7.44 22.27
C LYS A 347 4.93 6.33 21.41
N ASP A 348 4.13 5.69 20.55
CA ASP A 348 4.55 4.54 19.73
C ASP A 348 5.03 4.97 18.34
N LEU A 349 4.79 6.23 17.94
CA LEU A 349 5.38 6.83 16.74
C LEU A 349 6.88 7.13 16.90
N PRO A 350 7.64 7.23 15.79
CA PRO A 350 9.04 7.65 15.80
C PRO A 350 9.19 9.06 16.39
N GLN A 351 9.79 9.15 17.57
CA GLN A 351 9.85 10.39 18.35
C GLN A 351 10.72 11.47 17.69
N ASP A 352 11.70 11.07 16.89
CA ASP A 352 12.47 11.96 16.03
C ASP A 352 11.56 12.67 15.01
N VAL A 353 10.63 11.94 14.39
CA VAL A 353 9.65 12.52 13.47
C VAL A 353 8.66 13.44 14.19
N VAL A 354 8.11 13.00 15.32
CA VAL A 354 7.13 13.77 16.09
C VAL A 354 7.73 15.11 16.54
N VAL A 355 8.95 15.10 17.11
CA VAL A 355 9.56 16.31 17.66
C VAL A 355 10.16 17.20 16.59
N GLU A 356 10.83 16.66 15.56
CA GLU A 356 11.48 17.48 14.52
C GLU A 356 10.47 18.29 13.71
N TYR A 357 9.33 17.67 13.33
CA TYR A 357 8.38 18.29 12.40
C TYR A 357 7.23 19.04 13.08
N GLN A 358 6.94 18.77 14.36
CA GLN A 358 5.74 19.30 15.03
C GLN A 358 6.05 20.09 16.31
N LYS A 359 7.32 20.44 16.54
CA LYS A 359 7.79 21.12 17.76
C LYS A 359 6.99 22.36 18.15
N SER A 360 6.79 23.28 17.21
CA SER A 360 6.10 24.55 17.47
C SER A 360 4.67 24.35 17.95
N ARG A 361 3.98 23.36 17.37
CA ARG A 361 2.61 22.97 17.75
C ARG A 361 2.59 22.30 19.11
N LEU A 362 3.52 21.38 19.36
CA LEU A 362 3.67 20.72 20.67
C LEU A 362 3.95 21.73 21.80
N ASP A 363 4.77 22.76 21.54
CA ASP A 363 5.05 23.81 22.51
C ASP A 363 3.80 24.69 22.78
N SER A 364 3.01 25.00 21.75
CA SER A 364 1.72 25.68 21.88
C SER A 364 0.73 24.86 22.72
N ILE A 365 0.56 23.58 22.38
CA ILE A 365 -0.29 22.63 23.12
C ILE A 365 0.17 22.53 24.58
N ARG A 366 1.49 22.47 24.82
CA ARG A 366 2.05 22.43 26.17
C ARG A 366 1.61 23.62 27.01
N ALA A 367 1.69 24.83 26.45
CA ALA A 367 1.29 26.05 27.15
C ALA A 367 -0.20 26.03 27.51
N LYS A 368 -1.04 25.60 26.57
CA LYS A 368 -2.50 25.48 26.77
C LYS A 368 -2.86 24.40 27.80
N LEU A 369 -2.19 23.24 27.78
CA LEU A 369 -2.40 22.17 28.77
C LEU A 369 -2.02 22.61 30.20
N ILE A 370 -0.96 23.40 30.34
CA ILE A 370 -0.56 23.98 31.64
C ILE A 370 -1.62 24.98 32.12
N ALA A 371 -2.09 25.86 31.24
CA ALA A 371 -3.13 26.83 31.57
C ALA A 371 -4.46 26.17 31.98
N SER A 372 -4.80 25.05 31.33
CA SER A 372 -6.02 24.26 31.57
C SER A 372 -5.92 23.27 32.74
N ASN A 373 -4.80 23.25 33.48
CA ASN A 373 -4.56 22.32 34.60
C ASN A 373 -4.80 20.84 34.26
N ALA A 374 -4.26 20.38 33.11
CA ALA A 374 -4.39 18.99 32.67
C ALA A 374 -3.84 17.99 33.71
N PRO A 375 -4.36 16.75 33.79
CA PRO A 375 -3.97 15.80 34.82
C PRO A 375 -2.46 15.54 34.89
N PRO A 376 -1.88 15.39 36.10
CA PRO A 376 -0.44 15.20 36.24
C PRO A 376 0.11 13.98 35.49
N ALA A 377 -0.65 12.88 35.43
CA ALA A 377 -0.28 11.67 34.69
C ALA A 377 -0.16 11.96 33.18
N TYR A 378 -1.16 12.64 32.61
CA TYR A 378 -1.19 13.07 31.22
C TYR A 378 -0.02 14.00 30.88
N MET A 379 0.22 15.00 31.73
CA MET A 379 1.33 15.94 31.56
C MET A 379 2.72 15.28 31.65
N ASN A 380 2.87 14.25 32.49
CA ASN A 380 4.12 13.50 32.59
C ASN A 380 4.39 12.67 31.33
N LEU A 381 3.36 12.03 30.78
CA LEU A 381 3.47 11.30 29.51
C LEU A 381 3.79 12.24 28.35
N PHE A 382 3.10 13.38 28.25
CA PHE A 382 3.35 14.41 27.24
C PHE A 382 4.79 14.93 27.28
N ARG A 383 5.32 15.22 28.48
CA ARG A 383 6.73 15.62 28.65
C ARG A 383 7.70 14.52 28.23
N LYS A 384 7.38 13.26 28.52
CA LYS A 384 8.21 12.11 28.14
C LYS A 384 8.38 12.04 26.62
N ILE A 385 7.26 12.11 25.87
CA ILE A 385 7.21 12.12 24.40
C ILE A 385 8.12 13.23 23.85
N ILE A 386 7.95 14.47 24.32
CA ILE A 386 8.77 15.61 23.86
C ILE A 386 10.26 15.48 24.24
N SER A 387 10.57 14.90 25.40
CA SER A 387 11.96 14.82 25.92
C SER A 387 12.81 13.70 25.30
N GLN A 388 12.20 12.73 24.62
CA GLN A 388 12.89 11.55 24.08
C GLN A 388 13.88 11.89 22.94
N GLU A 389 13.84 13.10 22.38
CA GLU A 389 14.84 13.63 21.44
C GLU A 389 16.27 13.71 22.06
N SER A 390 16.37 13.94 23.37
CA SER A 390 17.65 14.27 24.04
C SER A 390 18.60 13.09 24.24
N LYS A 391 18.09 11.85 24.28
CA LYS A 391 18.92 10.67 24.63
C LYS A 391 19.60 10.02 23.44
N LYS A 392 19.08 10.14 22.21
CA LYS A 392 19.70 9.54 21.02
C LYS A 392 20.83 10.39 20.41
N ARG A 393 20.85 11.71 20.62
CA ARG A 393 21.96 12.60 20.17
C ARG A 393 23.19 12.58 21.10
N SER A 394 23.16 11.84 22.21
CA SER A 394 24.22 11.86 23.23
C SER A 394 25.16 10.65 23.21
N ASN A 395 25.24 9.89 22.10
CA ASN A 395 26.33 8.95 21.89
C ASN A 395 27.37 9.63 20.98
N PRO A 396 28.41 10.28 21.53
CA PRO A 396 29.56 10.65 20.70
C PRO A 396 30.18 9.36 20.19
N GLU A 397 30.42 9.31 18.87
CA GLU A 397 31.29 8.32 18.25
C GLU A 397 32.53 8.15 19.11
N VAL A 398 32.74 6.93 19.63
CA VAL A 398 34.05 6.52 20.14
C VAL A 398 34.92 6.37 18.90
N GLY A 399 35.40 7.52 18.41
CA GLY A 399 36.41 7.61 17.37
C GLY A 399 37.64 6.84 17.86
N GLY A 400 37.97 5.80 17.12
CA GLY A 400 39.24 5.11 17.26
C GLY A 400 40.38 6.10 17.12
N SER A 401 41.24 6.17 18.13
CA SER A 401 42.60 6.64 17.95
C SER A 401 43.53 5.53 18.39
N SER A 402 44.02 4.81 17.37
CA SER A 402 45.04 3.80 17.49
C SER A 402 46.41 4.47 17.68
N ALA A 403 47.27 3.75 18.40
CA ALA A 403 48.72 3.68 18.24
C ALA A 403 49.65 4.53 19.13
N LYS A 404 50.45 3.74 19.88
CA LYS A 404 51.91 3.82 20.08
C LYS A 404 52.47 4.85 21.07
N LYS A 405 52.80 4.36 22.26
CA LYS A 405 53.95 4.83 23.04
C LYS A 405 55.11 3.83 22.91
N PRO A 406 56.34 4.28 22.60
CA PRO A 406 57.51 3.41 22.60
C PRO A 406 58.28 3.45 23.94
N MET A 407 59.11 2.41 24.11
CA MET A 407 60.36 2.31 24.90
C MET A 407 60.26 2.27 26.43
N LYS A 408 60.73 1.17 27.03
CA LYS A 408 62.17 0.93 27.28
C LYS A 408 62.46 -0.55 27.49
#